data_AF-A0A0F9G7S8-F1
#
_entry.id   AF-A0A0F9G7S8-F1
#
_cell.length_a   1.000
_cell.length_b   1.000
_cell.length_c   1.000
_cell.angle_alpha   90.00
_cell.angle_beta   90.00
_cell.angle_gamma   90.00
#
_symmetry.space_group_name_H-M   'P 1'
#
loop_
_entity.id
_entity.type
_entity.pdbx_description
1 polymer ?
#
loop_
_entity_poly.entity_id
_entity_poly.type
_entity_poly.pdbx_seq_one_letter_code
_entity_poly.pdbx_strand_id
1 'polypeptide(L)' 'MSSAVSENKPRKISGYDRYDVEGARRTLKRAEEIKSDSKFLKVVLTNMDQEAVKLKKTADIVAVTAKKLRKLKGIK' A
#
# COMPACT_ATOMS: atom_id res chain seq x y z
N MET A 1 -41.73 -39.60 -3.74
CA MET A 1 -41.76 -38.17 -3.41
C MET A 1 -40.77 -37.92 -2.29
N SER A 2 -39.64 -37.26 -2.54
CA SER A 2 -38.95 -36.44 -1.52
C SER A 2 -37.83 -35.68 -2.21
N SER A 3 -38.03 -34.39 -2.43
CA SER A 3 -36.97 -33.47 -2.83
C SER A 3 -37.21 -32.17 -2.07
N ALA A 4 -36.55 -32.04 -0.92
CA ALA A 4 -36.38 -30.76 -0.25
C ALA A 4 -35.17 -30.83 0.67
N VAL A 5 -33.98 -31.04 0.10
CA VAL A 5 -32.77 -30.44 0.69
C VAL A 5 -32.95 -28.95 0.45
N SER A 6 -33.44 -28.21 1.45
CA SER A 6 -33.41 -26.75 1.37
C SER A 6 -31.94 -26.34 1.39
N GLU A 7 -31.36 -26.15 0.21
CA GLU A 7 -30.08 -25.47 0.06
C GLU A 7 -30.16 -24.17 0.85
N ASN A 8 -29.38 -24.09 1.91
CA ASN A 8 -29.28 -22.93 2.79
C ASN A 8 -28.58 -21.82 2.00
N LYS A 9 -29.29 -21.21 1.03
CA LYS A 9 -28.75 -20.16 0.18
C LYS A 9 -28.35 -18.99 1.10
N PRO A 10 -27.06 -18.62 1.16
CA PRO A 10 -26.63 -17.53 2.00
C PRO A 10 -27.44 -16.28 1.65
N ARG A 11 -28.09 -15.69 2.67
CA ARG A 11 -28.92 -14.50 2.48
C ARG A 11 -28.06 -13.41 1.85
N LYS A 12 -28.43 -12.94 0.65
CA LYS A 12 -27.68 -11.89 -0.02
C LYS A 12 -27.79 -10.57 0.74
N ILE A 13 -26.71 -9.81 0.80
CA ILE A 13 -26.71 -8.42 1.28
C ILE A 13 -26.54 -7.53 0.04
N SER A 14 -27.58 -6.73 -0.28
CA SER A 14 -27.58 -5.81 -1.43
C SER A 14 -27.20 -6.47 -2.78
N GLY A 15 -27.57 -7.74 -2.97
CA GLY A 15 -27.27 -8.51 -4.19
C GLY A 15 -25.98 -9.35 -4.15
N TYR A 16 -25.13 -9.15 -3.16
CA TYR A 16 -23.86 -9.88 -2.97
C TYR A 16 -23.99 -11.01 -1.95
N ASP A 17 -23.09 -11.99 -2.01
CA ASP A 17 -23.00 -13.04 -0.99
C ASP A 17 -22.67 -12.43 0.38
N ARG A 18 -23.35 -12.90 1.42
CA ARG A 18 -23.17 -12.35 2.78
C ARG A 18 -21.78 -12.60 3.34
N TYR A 19 -21.17 -13.74 3.05
CA TYR A 19 -19.84 -14.05 3.54
C TYR A 19 -18.78 -13.17 2.86
N ASP A 20 -18.98 -12.84 1.58
CA ASP A 20 -18.12 -11.90 0.86
C ASP A 20 -18.21 -10.48 1.46
N VAL A 21 -19.43 -10.00 1.71
CA VAL A 21 -19.64 -8.67 2.33
C VAL A 21 -19.09 -8.62 3.74
N GLU A 22 -19.33 -9.65 4.56
CA GLU A 22 -18.77 -9.72 5.92
C GLU A 22 -17.24 -9.84 5.91
N GLY A 23 -16.68 -10.56 4.94
CA GLY A 23 -15.24 -10.70 4.72
C GLY A 23 -14.59 -9.35 4.38
N ALA A 24 -15.14 -8.64 3.40
CA ALA A 24 -14.67 -7.30 3.01
C ALA A 24 -14.73 -6.31 4.20
N ARG A 25 -15.83 -6.34 4.97
CA ARG A 25 -15.98 -5.50 6.17
C ARG A 25 -14.90 -5.78 7.22
N ARG A 26 -14.59 -7.05 7.47
CA ARG A 26 -13.54 -7.44 8.43
C ARG A 26 -12.16 -6.98 7.95
N THR A 27 -11.88 -7.10 6.66
CA THR A 27 -10.61 -6.64 6.06
C THR A 27 -10.45 -5.13 6.19
N LEU A 28 -11.49 -4.35 5.88
CA LEU A 28 -11.47 -2.90 6.05
C LEU A 28 -11.22 -2.49 7.50
N LYS A 29 -11.92 -3.12 8.45
CA LYS A 29 -11.71 -2.85 9.88
C LYS A 29 -10.28 -3.13 10.33
N ARG A 30 -9.69 -4.27 9.91
CA ARG A 30 -8.29 -4.59 10.18
C ARG A 30 -7.33 -3.58 9.56
N ALA A 31 -7.61 -3.10 8.35
CA ALA A 31 -6.79 -2.10 7.69
C ALA A 31 -6.83 -0.75 8.44
N GLU A 32 -7.99 -0.35 8.98
CA GLU A 32 -8.11 0.82 9.85
C GLU A 32 -7.34 0.64 11.17
N GLU A 33 -7.44 -0.53 11.79
CA GLU A 33 -6.68 -0.87 13.01
C GLU A 33 -5.17 -0.77 12.77
N ILE A 34 -4.66 -1.30 11.65
CA ILE A 34 -3.24 -1.19 11.26
C ILE A 34 -2.84 0.27 10.99
N LYS A 35 -3.69 1.07 10.33
CA LYS A 35 -3.43 2.51 10.12
C LYS A 35 -3.36 3.28 11.44
N SER A 36 -4.13 2.86 12.44
CA SER A 36 -4.12 3.44 13.79
C SER A 36 -3.01 2.88 14.69
N ASP A 37 -2.30 1.82 14.26
CA ASP A 37 -1.19 1.25 15.01
C ASP A 37 0.02 2.19 14.95
N SER A 38 0.29 2.83 16.07
CA SER A 38 1.40 3.76 16.24
C SER A 38 2.77 3.12 16.00
N LYS A 39 2.93 1.82 16.24
CA LYS A 39 4.18 1.10 15.94
C LYS A 39 4.34 0.91 14.43
N PHE A 40 3.28 0.52 13.74
CA PHE A 40 3.28 0.41 12.29
C PHE A 40 3.61 1.76 11.64
N LEU A 41 2.92 2.82 12.06
CA LEU A 41 3.18 4.17 11.57
C LEU A 41 4.64 4.60 11.78
N LYS A 42 5.20 4.33 12.97
CA LYS A 42 6.59 4.66 13.28
C LYS A 42 7.58 3.92 12.38
N VAL A 43 7.36 2.63 12.10
CA VAL A 43 8.20 1.85 11.20
C VAL A 43 8.12 2.38 9.77
N VAL A 44 6.90 2.69 9.29
CA VAL A 44 6.70 3.27 7.95
C VAL A 44 7.43 4.59 7.81
N LEU A 45 7.27 5.53 8.76
CA LEU A 45 7.95 6.82 8.73
C LEU A 45 9.47 6.66 8.75
N THR A 46 9.99 5.78 9.60
CA THR A 46 11.44 5.51 9.68
C THR A 46 11.98 5.00 8.33
N ASN A 47 11.26 4.08 7.69
CA ASN A 47 11.67 3.54 6.39
C ASN A 47 11.57 4.58 5.28
N MET A 48 10.51 5.41 5.29
CA MET A 48 10.37 6.52 4.33
C MET A 48 11.51 7.53 4.47
N ASP A 49 11.91 7.86 5.69
CA ASP A 49 13.05 8.76 5.94
C ASP A 49 14.37 8.15 5.43
N GLN A 50 14.60 6.86 5.65
CA GLN A 50 15.78 6.17 5.13
C GLN A 50 15.83 6.18 3.60
N GLU A 51 14.71 5.92 2.94
CA GLU A 51 14.61 5.98 1.48
C GLU A 51 14.80 7.41 0.96
N ALA A 52 14.23 8.42 1.62
CA ALA A 52 14.45 9.82 1.27
C ALA A 52 15.94 10.20 1.34
N VAL A 53 16.67 9.72 2.35
CA VAL A 53 18.12 9.93 2.46
C VAL A 53 18.88 9.27 1.30
N LYS A 54 18.51 8.04 0.89
CA LYS A 54 19.13 7.35 -0.25
C LYS A 54 18.87 8.09 -1.56
N LEU A 55 17.64 8.55 -1.78
CA LEU A 55 17.25 9.33 -2.95
C LEU A 55 18.02 10.65 -3.00
N LYS A 56 18.16 11.35 -1.87
CA LYS A 56 18.95 12.58 -1.79
C LYS A 56 20.41 12.34 -2.19
N LYS A 57 21.06 11.31 -1.64
CA LYS A 57 22.45 10.96 -2.01
C LYS A 57 22.58 10.67 -3.51
N THR A 58 21.60 9.96 -4.08
CA THR A 58 21.59 9.64 -5.51
C THR A 58 21.45 10.91 -6.35
N ALA A 59 20.54 11.82 -5.97
CA ALA A 59 20.36 13.10 -6.62
C ALA A 59 21.65 13.96 -6.56
N ASP A 60 22.35 13.97 -5.43
CA ASP A 60 23.62 14.67 -5.26
C ASP A 60 24.70 14.11 -6.21
N ILE A 61 24.80 12.78 -6.32
CA ILE A 61 25.73 12.12 -7.25
C ILE A 61 25.41 12.51 -8.69
N VAL A 62 24.12 12.48 -9.08
CA VAL A 62 23.67 12.88 -10.41
C VAL A 62 24.01 14.35 -10.68
N ALA A 63 23.76 15.24 -9.72
CA ALA A 63 24.07 16.66 -9.84
C ALA A 63 25.57 16.93 -10.02
N VAL A 64 26.42 16.28 -9.21
CA VAL A 64 27.89 16.38 -9.33
C VAL A 64 28.35 15.85 -10.70
N THR A 65 27.81 14.71 -11.13
CA THR A 65 28.18 14.09 -12.41
C THR A 65 27.74 14.97 -13.59
N ALA A 66 26.51 15.48 -13.56
CA ALA A 66 26.01 16.42 -14.56
C ALA A 66 26.87 17.68 -14.65
N LYS A 67 27.31 18.24 -13.51
CA LYS A 67 28.21 19.39 -13.46
C LYS A 67 29.57 19.07 -14.10
N LYS A 68 30.15 17.89 -13.82
CA LYS A 68 31.40 17.44 -14.44
C LYS A 68 31.25 17.27 -15.95
N LEU A 69 30.16 16.66 -16.41
CA LEU A 69 29.89 16.47 -17.84
C LEU A 69 29.68 17.80 -18.57
N ARG A 70 28.96 18.76 -17.98
CA ARG A 70 28.81 20.12 -18.55
C ARG A 70 30.16 20.80 -18.73
N LYS A 71 31.04 20.72 -17.72
CA LYS A 71 32.41 21.24 -17.82
C LYS A 71 33.21 20.57 -18.93
N LEU A 72 33.17 19.24 -19.04
CA LEU A 72 33.88 18.50 -20.07
C LEU A 72 33.37 18.81 -21.48
N LYS A 73 32.06 19.05 -21.63
CA LYS A 73 31.44 19.40 -22.91
C LYS A 73 31.52 20.90 -23.25
N GLY A 74 32.12 21.73 -22.40
CA GLY A 74 32.19 23.18 -22.59
C GLY A 74 30.83 23.88 -22.58
N ILE A 75 29.78 23.22 -22.06
CA ILE A 75 28.43 23.76 -21.99
C ILE A 75 28.37 24.64 -20.74
N LYS A 76 28.26 25.97 -20.93
CA LYS A 76 28.08 26.95 -19.86
C LYS A 76 26.71 26.80 -19.19
#